data_AF-A0A2A5KKI0-F1
#
_entry.id   AF-A0A2A5KKI0-F1
#
_cell.length_a   1.000
_cell.length_b   1.000
_cell.length_c   1.000
_cell.angle_alpha   90.00
_cell.angle_beta   90.00
_cell.angle_gamma   90.00
#
_symmetry.space_group_name_H-M   'P 1'
#
loop_
_entity.id
_entity.type
_entity.pdbx_description
1 polymer ?
#
loop_
_entity_poly.entity_id
_entity_poly.type
_entity_poly.pdbx_seq_one_letter_code
_entity_poly.pdbx_strand_id
1 'polypeptide(L)'
;MAVAFAASCVLSPSAFATNTPCSGKKGGIDHCQGSTFVCRDGSVSGSKKSCEAEMGGLGLLESGAGEMQPASSPSCSCRTGSYCTGPRGGRYCITDDGSKSYLRR
;
A
#
# COMPACT_ATOMS: atom_id res chain seq x y z
N MET A 1 -24.42 46.73 -29.40
CA MET A 1 -24.05 45.94 -28.21
C MET A 1 -24.34 44.47 -28.52
N ALA A 2 -23.39 43.76 -29.14
CA ALA A 2 -23.57 42.35 -29.51
C ALA A 2 -22.75 41.49 -28.53
N VAL A 3 -23.43 40.73 -27.68
CA VAL A 3 -22.81 39.79 -26.74
C VAL A 3 -22.63 38.45 -27.45
N ALA A 4 -21.40 38.13 -27.83
CA ALA A 4 -21.04 36.83 -28.36
C ALA A 4 -20.91 35.84 -27.18
N PHE A 5 -21.82 34.86 -27.11
CA PHE A 5 -21.71 33.72 -26.20
C PHE A 5 -20.63 32.77 -26.73
N ALA A 6 -19.40 32.95 -26.26
CA ALA A 6 -18.30 32.02 -26.54
C ALA A 6 -18.54 30.71 -25.76
N ALA A 7 -18.75 29.62 -26.49
CA ALA A 7 -18.92 28.28 -25.95
C ALA A 7 -17.66 27.85 -25.17
N SER A 8 -17.76 27.84 -23.85
CA SER A 8 -16.73 27.28 -22.96
C SER A 8 -16.70 25.76 -23.12
N CYS A 9 -15.64 25.26 -23.74
CA CYS A 9 -15.30 23.84 -23.71
C CYS A 9 -14.91 23.46 -22.28
N VAL A 10 -15.76 22.69 -21.62
CA VAL A 10 -15.48 22.11 -20.30
C VAL A 10 -14.43 21.00 -20.48
N LEU A 11 -13.16 21.30 -20.25
CA LEU A 11 -12.12 20.28 -20.12
C LEU A 11 -12.39 19.50 -18.83
N SER A 12 -12.91 18.28 -18.97
CA SER A 12 -13.06 17.35 -17.85
C SER A 12 -11.65 16.88 -17.40
N PRO A 13 -11.28 17.01 -16.12
CA PRO A 13 -10.05 16.40 -15.64
C PRO A 13 -10.21 14.87 -15.73
N SER A 14 -9.37 14.24 -16.54
CA SER A 14 -9.20 12.79 -16.56
C SER A 14 -8.63 12.37 -15.21
N ALA A 15 -9.46 11.80 -14.34
CA ALA A 15 -9.05 11.18 -13.10
C ALA A 15 -8.23 9.92 -13.43
N PHE A 16 -6.92 10.07 -13.59
CA PHE A 16 -6.00 8.95 -13.68
C PHE A 16 -5.95 8.27 -12.31
N ALA A 17 -6.77 7.25 -12.12
CA ALA A 17 -6.67 6.34 -11.00
C ALA A 17 -5.45 5.43 -11.20
N THR A 18 -4.25 6.02 -11.15
CA THR A 18 -3.02 5.24 -11.04
C THR A 18 -3.09 4.49 -9.71
N ASN A 19 -2.85 3.17 -9.74
CA ASN A 19 -2.74 2.31 -8.56
C ASN A 19 -1.50 2.67 -7.74
N THR A 20 -1.50 3.87 -7.17
CA THR A 20 -0.44 4.38 -6.33
C THR A 20 -0.53 3.66 -4.98
N PRO A 21 0.56 3.00 -4.54
CA PRO A 21 0.57 2.37 -3.23
C PRO A 21 0.26 3.39 -2.13
N CYS A 22 -0.55 2.98 -1.15
CA CYS A 22 -0.89 3.78 0.02
C CYS A 22 -1.54 5.16 -0.25
N SER A 23 -2.43 5.26 -1.24
CA SER A 23 -3.12 6.52 -1.58
C SER A 23 -4.41 6.79 -0.79
N GLY A 24 -4.86 8.05 -0.84
CA GLY A 24 -6.05 8.53 -0.14
C GLY A 24 -5.90 8.45 1.37
N LYS A 25 -6.86 7.80 2.04
CA LYS A 25 -6.89 7.62 3.51
C LYS A 25 -5.70 6.88 4.12
N LYS A 26 -4.92 6.15 3.30
CA LYS A 26 -3.74 5.40 3.76
C LYS A 26 -2.53 6.29 4.08
N GLY A 27 -2.54 7.55 3.63
CA GLY A 27 -1.57 8.57 4.06
C GLY A 27 -0.16 8.45 3.46
N GLY A 28 0.03 7.63 2.42
CA GLY A 28 1.33 7.39 1.80
C GLY A 28 2.06 6.16 2.36
N ILE A 29 3.15 5.80 1.68
CA ILE A 29 4.03 4.70 2.11
C ILE A 29 4.76 5.15 3.39
N ASP A 30 4.77 4.27 4.40
CA ASP A 30 5.59 4.41 5.61
C ASP A 30 6.95 3.74 5.40
N HIS A 31 6.94 2.45 5.06
CA HIS A 31 8.13 1.68 4.69
C HIS A 31 7.77 0.49 3.79
N CYS A 32 8.81 -0.13 3.22
CA CYS A 32 8.70 -1.40 2.51
C CYS A 32 8.97 -2.56 3.47
N GLN A 33 8.16 -3.60 3.35
CA GLN A 33 8.45 -4.89 3.97
C GLN A 33 8.57 -5.96 2.89
N GLY A 34 9.81 -6.12 2.42
CA GLY A 34 10.11 -6.81 1.17
C GLY A 34 9.33 -6.19 0.01
N SER A 35 8.59 -7.06 -0.68
CA SER A 35 7.75 -6.64 -1.82
C SER A 35 6.45 -5.91 -1.41
N THR A 36 6.09 -5.87 -0.12
CA THR A 36 4.83 -5.28 0.38
C THR A 36 5.02 -3.84 0.83
N PHE A 37 4.11 -2.93 0.47
CA PHE A 37 4.12 -1.56 0.99
C PHE A 37 3.33 -1.50 2.30
N VAL A 38 3.96 -1.03 3.36
CA VAL A 38 3.30 -0.68 4.62
C VAL A 38 2.93 0.80 4.56
N CYS A 39 1.67 1.11 4.81
CA CYS A 39 1.14 2.46 4.75
C CYS A 39 1.21 3.14 6.11
N ARG A 40 1.14 4.48 6.15
CA ARG A 40 1.18 5.23 7.42
C ARG A 40 0.00 4.94 8.34
N ASP A 41 -1.14 4.53 7.79
CA ASP A 41 -2.27 4.04 8.59
C ASP A 41 -2.02 2.65 9.21
N GLY A 42 -0.83 2.07 9.02
CA GLY A 42 -0.48 0.75 9.55
C GLY A 42 -1.04 -0.42 8.75
N SER A 43 -1.77 -0.17 7.65
CA SER A 43 -2.27 -1.21 6.75
C SER A 43 -1.28 -1.56 5.64
N VAL A 44 -1.44 -2.74 5.04
CA VAL A 44 -0.67 -3.11 3.85
C VAL A 44 -1.36 -2.64 2.57
N SER A 45 -0.58 -2.18 1.60
CA SER A 45 -1.09 -1.80 0.29
C SER A 45 -1.46 -3.04 -0.54
N GLY A 46 -2.63 -3.01 -1.17
CA GLY A 46 -3.06 -4.04 -2.13
C GLY A 46 -2.39 -3.92 -3.51
N SER A 47 -1.40 -3.04 -3.66
CA SER A 47 -0.66 -2.89 -4.92
C SER A 47 0.11 -4.17 -5.26
N LYS A 48 0.05 -4.57 -6.54
CA LYS A 48 0.82 -5.71 -7.08
C LYS A 48 2.27 -5.35 -7.39
N LYS A 49 2.64 -4.08 -7.26
CA LYS A 49 4.01 -3.62 -7.43
C LYS A 49 4.87 -4.17 -6.29
N SER A 50 6.16 -4.33 -6.55
CA SER A 50 7.14 -4.65 -5.51
C SER A 50 7.64 -3.35 -4.90
N CYS A 51 7.46 -3.19 -3.58
CA CYS A 51 7.90 -1.99 -2.86
C CYS A 51 9.39 -1.74 -3.05
N GLU A 52 10.21 -2.76 -2.88
CA GLU A 52 11.66 -2.69 -3.14
C GLU A 52 12.01 -2.36 -4.59
N ALA A 53 11.26 -2.84 -5.57
CA ALA A 53 11.55 -2.53 -6.97
C ALA A 53 11.21 -1.06 -7.30
N GLU A 54 10.17 -0.51 -6.68
CA GLU A 54 9.72 0.87 -6.91
C GLU A 54 10.54 1.88 -6.07
N MET A 55 10.92 1.52 -4.84
CA MET A 55 11.61 2.39 -3.89
C MET A 55 13.13 2.16 -3.81
N GLY A 56 13.60 1.00 -4.25
CA GLY A 56 14.98 0.50 -4.10
C GLY A 56 15.72 0.36 -5.43
N GLY A 57 15.69 1.40 -6.27
CA GLY A 57 16.61 1.51 -7.38
C GLY A 57 18.02 1.83 -6.89
N LEU A 58 18.74 0.82 -6.37
CA LEU A 58 20.21 0.69 -6.24
C LEU A 58 20.53 -0.51 -5.32
N GLY A 59 20.57 -1.71 -5.90
CA GLY A 59 20.89 -2.95 -5.19
C GLY A 59 22.37 -3.09 -4.85
N LEU A 60 22.81 -2.57 -3.70
CA LEU A 60 24.13 -2.96 -3.16
C LEU A 60 24.28 -3.05 -1.63
N LEU A 61 23.24 -2.81 -0.83
CA LEU A 61 23.26 -3.26 0.55
C LEU A 61 21.87 -3.76 0.92
N GLU A 62 21.84 -5.06 1.20
CA GLU A 62 20.85 -5.83 1.95
C GLU A 62 20.26 -5.01 3.12
N SER A 63 19.32 -4.14 2.78
CA SER A 63 18.51 -3.41 3.75
C SER A 63 17.43 -4.39 4.14
N GLY A 64 17.66 -5.08 5.26
CA GLY A 64 16.88 -6.18 5.81
C GLY A 64 15.41 -5.88 6.12
N ALA A 65 14.64 -5.45 5.13
CA ALA A 65 13.21 -5.58 5.11
C ALA A 65 12.89 -6.95 4.48
N GLY A 66 13.22 -8.03 5.19
CA GLY A 66 12.84 -9.38 4.76
C GLY A 66 11.35 -9.43 4.43
N GLU A 67 10.96 -10.26 3.46
CA GLU A 67 9.54 -10.48 3.18
C GLU A 67 8.78 -10.74 4.48
N MET A 68 7.52 -10.30 4.55
CA MET A 68 6.72 -10.47 5.76
C MET A 68 6.72 -11.94 6.19
N GLN A 69 7.00 -12.18 7.47
CA GLN A 69 7.19 -13.50 8.05
C GLN A 69 5.96 -13.94 8.86
N PRO A 70 5.74 -15.26 8.99
CA PRO A 70 4.67 -15.76 9.84
C PRO A 70 4.96 -15.39 11.30
N ALA A 71 3.96 -14.84 11.99
CA ALA A 71 4.06 -14.54 13.40
C ALA A 71 4.19 -15.85 14.20
N SER A 72 5.17 -15.92 15.10
CA SER A 72 5.32 -17.04 16.04
C SER A 72 4.42 -16.90 17.28
N SER A 73 3.75 -15.75 17.41
CA SER A 73 2.86 -15.37 18.52
C SER A 73 1.46 -15.01 18.00
N PRO A 74 0.43 -15.00 18.87
CA PRO A 74 -0.92 -14.58 18.49
C PRO A 74 -1.03 -13.11 18.03
N SER A 75 0.02 -12.30 18.24
CA SER A 75 0.15 -10.93 17.77
C SER A 75 0.89 -10.87 16.41
N CYS A 76 0.14 -10.68 15.33
CA CYS A 76 0.70 -10.47 13.98
C CYS A 76 0.42 -9.05 13.51
N SER A 77 1.42 -8.17 13.59
CA SER A 77 1.27 -6.75 13.26
C SER A 77 1.87 -6.42 11.88
N CYS A 78 1.14 -5.63 11.08
CA CYS A 78 1.59 -5.22 9.75
C CYS A 78 2.89 -4.40 9.83
N ARG A 79 3.02 -3.54 10.85
CA ARG A 79 4.17 -2.65 11.06
C ARG A 79 5.46 -3.40 11.40
N THR A 80 5.36 -4.58 12.01
CA THR A 80 6.51 -5.42 12.37
C THR A 80 6.84 -6.45 11.29
N GLY A 81 6.14 -6.41 10.15
CA GLY A 81 6.30 -7.39 9.08
C GLY A 81 5.85 -8.80 9.45
N SER A 82 4.97 -8.95 10.44
CA SER A 82 4.48 -10.25 10.89
C SER A 82 3.05 -10.50 10.42
N TYR A 83 2.77 -11.71 9.91
CA TYR A 83 1.43 -12.09 9.44
C TYR A 83 0.90 -13.35 10.10
N CYS A 84 -0.41 -13.40 10.30
CA CYS A 84 -1.16 -14.59 10.66
C CYS A 84 -1.79 -15.23 9.43
N THR A 85 -2.05 -16.52 9.51
CA THR A 85 -2.86 -17.24 8.53
C THR A 85 -4.19 -17.59 9.15
N GLY A 86 -5.29 -17.16 8.52
CA GLY A 86 -6.64 -17.47 9.00
C GLY A 86 -7.07 -18.92 8.72
N PRO A 87 -8.21 -19.36 9.26
CA PRO A 87 -8.73 -20.72 9.06
C PRO A 87 -9.04 -21.07 7.60
N ARG A 88 -9.15 -20.06 6.73
CA ARG A 88 -9.33 -20.20 5.27
C ARG A 88 -8.02 -20.16 4.48
N GLY A 89 -6.86 -20.16 5.15
CA GLY A 89 -5.55 -20.06 4.52
C GLY A 89 -5.15 -18.65 4.04
N GLY A 90 -6.00 -17.64 4.29
CA GLY A 90 -5.69 -16.25 3.95
C GLY A 90 -4.69 -15.63 4.91
N ARG A 91 -3.63 -15.02 4.37
CA ARG A 91 -2.63 -14.28 5.14
C ARG A 91 -3.16 -12.90 5.50
N TYR A 92 -3.05 -12.51 6.76
CA TYR A 92 -3.45 -11.19 7.23
C TYR A 92 -2.52 -10.69 8.33
N CYS A 93 -2.47 -9.38 8.52
CA CYS A 93 -1.81 -8.73 9.63
C CYS A 93 -2.77 -7.74 10.28
N ILE A 94 -2.48 -7.34 11.50
CA ILE A 94 -3.26 -6.38 12.28
C ILE A 94 -2.63 -5.00 12.15
N THR A 95 -3.45 -3.99 11.84
CA THR A 95 -3.04 -2.58 11.80
C THR A 95 -2.99 -1.99 13.20
N ASP A 96 -2.43 -0.79 13.36
CA ASP A 96 -2.36 -0.11 14.65
C ASP A 96 -3.77 0.17 15.23
N ASP A 97 -4.77 0.40 14.37
CA ASP A 97 -6.19 0.53 14.74
C ASP A 97 -6.89 -0.79 15.10
N GLY A 98 -6.17 -1.92 15.13
CA GLY A 98 -6.72 -3.24 15.43
C GLY A 98 -7.50 -3.88 14.26
N SER A 99 -7.48 -3.26 13.08
CA SER A 99 -8.16 -3.79 11.89
C SER A 99 -7.32 -4.86 11.19
N LYS A 100 -7.98 -5.84 10.55
CA LYS A 100 -7.29 -6.86 9.74
C LYS A 100 -6.99 -6.32 8.35
N SER A 101 -5.73 -6.37 7.96
CA SER A 101 -5.28 -6.08 6.61
C SER A 101 -4.80 -7.38 5.95
N TYR A 102 -5.36 -7.71 4.80
CA TYR A 102 -5.04 -8.96 4.09
C TYR A 102 -3.85 -8.77 3.16
N LEU A 103 -2.99 -9.77 3.16
CA LEU A 103 -1.79 -9.81 2.34
C LEU A 103 -2.10 -10.44 0.99
N ARG A 104 -1.40 -9.97 -0.04
CA ARG A 104 -1.44 -10.60 -1.36
C ARG A 104 -0.72 -11.95 -1.32
N ARG A 105 -1.20 -12.87 -2.16
CA ARG A 105 -0.62 -14.21 -2.35
C ARG A 105 0.45 -14.19 -3.43
#